data_AF-A0A7G8PQ60-F1
#
_entry.id   AF-A0A7G8PQ60-F1
#
_cell.length_a   1.000
_cell.length_b   1.000
_cell.length_c   1.000
_cell.angle_alpha   90.00
_cell.angle_beta   90.00
_cell.angle_gamma   90.00
#
_symmetry.space_group_name_H-M   'P 1'
#
loop_
_entity.id
_entity.type
_entity.pdbx_description
1 polymer ?
#
loop_
_entity_poly.entity_id
_entity_poly.type
_entity_poly.pdbx_seq_one_letter_code
_entity_poly.pdbx_strand_id
1 'polypeptide(L)'
;MNALERTFVTVGSAMALLIAGCNTESHAQPPVFPDIDSYTPVDIAGYDLPISTPGRKPFDAYFFTTPDGVTCNFISGQAQCRGNNFPGIPPASPATNGAERVNWIGTGTQLKTIPASDSARPGATLPPFHSIAVDGAICGVDDKGTTACKDAQGRGFILSPSWSGWLPKV
;
A
#
# COMPACT_ATOMS: atom_id res chain seq x y z
N MET A 1 -45.09 80.01 7.52
CA MET A 1 -45.89 79.51 6.36
C MET A 1 -44.93 78.71 5.49
N ASN A 2 -45.37 77.49 5.15
CA ASN A 2 -44.55 76.33 4.83
C ASN A 2 -43.83 76.41 3.49
N ALA A 3 -42.64 75.81 3.41
CA ALA A 3 -42.16 75.14 2.20
C ALA A 3 -41.30 73.94 2.62
N LEU A 4 -41.84 72.74 2.40
CA LEU A 4 -41.29 71.43 2.73
C LEU A 4 -40.54 70.89 1.50
N GLU A 5 -39.38 70.27 1.77
CA GLU A 5 -38.75 69.12 1.08
C GLU A 5 -38.29 69.28 -0.39
N ARG A 6 -37.11 68.79 -0.83
CA ARG A 6 -36.12 67.84 -0.29
C ARG A 6 -34.81 68.00 -1.07
N THR A 7 -33.71 68.18 -0.36
CA THR A 7 -32.34 68.00 -0.87
C THR A 7 -31.73 66.86 -0.08
N PHE A 8 -31.21 65.79 -0.69
CA PHE A 8 -30.08 65.03 -0.13
C PHE A 8 -29.33 64.23 -1.22
N VAL A 9 -28.12 64.73 -1.45
CA VAL A 9 -26.89 64.10 -1.98
C VAL A 9 -26.50 62.95 -1.00
N THR A 10 -25.86 61.81 -1.33
CA THR A 10 -24.41 61.62 -1.56
C THR A 10 -24.07 60.10 -1.66
N VAL A 11 -23.19 59.73 -2.60
CA VAL A 11 -21.95 58.90 -2.52
C VAL A 11 -21.90 57.57 -1.73
N GLY A 12 -21.59 56.48 -2.46
CA GLY A 12 -20.36 55.67 -2.28
C GLY A 12 -20.36 54.47 -1.32
N SER A 13 -19.93 53.30 -1.81
CA SER A 13 -18.97 52.38 -1.15
C SER A 13 -18.63 51.17 -2.04
N ALA A 14 -17.34 51.00 -2.32
CA ALA A 14 -16.76 49.81 -2.96
C ALA A 14 -16.48 48.74 -1.90
N MET A 15 -16.87 47.50 -2.16
CA MET A 15 -16.76 46.38 -1.22
C MET A 15 -15.53 45.53 -1.57
N ALA A 16 -14.49 45.59 -0.74
CA ALA A 16 -13.30 44.75 -0.85
C ALA A 16 -13.60 43.35 -0.28
N LEU A 17 -13.48 42.31 -1.12
CA LEU A 17 -13.59 40.91 -0.72
C LEU A 17 -12.24 40.44 -0.16
N LEU A 18 -12.17 40.31 1.17
CA LEU A 18 -11.09 39.63 1.88
C LEU A 18 -11.23 38.12 1.66
N ILE A 19 -10.36 37.54 0.84
CA ILE A 19 -10.24 36.08 0.69
C ILE A 19 -9.43 35.58 1.90
N ALA A 20 -10.12 35.26 2.99
CA ALA A 20 -9.54 34.54 4.12
C ALA A 20 -9.22 33.12 3.68
N GLY A 21 -7.93 32.76 3.74
CA GLY A 21 -7.41 31.47 3.31
C GLY A 21 -8.02 30.30 4.09
N CYS A 22 -8.61 29.36 3.37
CA CYS A 22 -8.72 27.98 3.84
C CYS A 22 -7.45 27.24 3.41
N ASN A 23 -6.42 27.29 4.25
CA ASN A 23 -5.36 26.28 4.19
C ASN A 23 -5.94 25.01 4.81
N THR A 24 -6.70 24.23 4.04
CA THR A 24 -6.91 22.82 4.37
C THR A 24 -5.62 22.08 4.05
N GLU A 25 -4.64 22.22 4.93
CA GLU A 25 -3.47 21.35 4.94
C GLU A 25 -3.95 19.98 5.41
N SER A 26 -4.29 19.11 4.46
CA SER A 26 -4.45 17.70 4.70
C SER A 26 -3.07 17.12 5.06
N HIS A 27 -2.61 17.38 6.28
CA HIS A 27 -1.51 16.65 6.90
C HIS A 27 -2.03 15.23 7.17
N ALA A 28 -1.97 14.38 6.14
CA ALA A 28 -2.07 12.94 6.33
C ALA A 28 -0.96 12.58 7.33
N GLN A 29 -1.37 12.20 8.56
CA GLN A 29 -0.43 11.74 9.56
C GLN A 29 0.46 10.66 8.93
N PRO A 30 1.76 10.62 9.24
CA PRO A 30 2.63 9.58 8.72
C PRO A 30 1.98 8.22 9.01
N PRO A 31 1.90 7.34 8.01
CA PRO A 31 1.29 6.03 8.18
C PRO A 31 2.03 5.28 9.29
N VAL A 32 1.27 4.84 10.30
CA VAL A 32 1.81 4.05 11.41
C VAL A 32 1.91 2.60 10.96
N PHE A 33 3.09 2.00 11.13
CA PHE A 33 3.26 0.58 10.84
C PHE A 33 2.47 -0.26 11.86
N PRO A 34 1.61 -1.21 11.42
CA PRO A 34 0.85 -2.04 12.34
C PRO A 34 1.74 -2.93 13.20
N ASP A 35 1.34 -3.18 14.45
CA ASP A 35 2.03 -4.11 15.36
C ASP A 35 1.75 -5.58 14.99
N ILE A 36 2.33 -6.00 13.86
CA ILE A 36 2.18 -7.38 13.36
C ILE A 36 2.98 -8.41 14.17
N ASP A 37 3.80 -7.99 15.14
CA ASP A 37 4.49 -8.92 16.05
C ASP A 37 3.52 -9.48 17.10
N SER A 38 2.40 -8.79 17.34
CA SER A 38 1.31 -9.25 18.20
C SER A 38 0.39 -10.28 17.54
N TYR A 39 0.52 -10.50 16.22
CA TYR A 39 -0.35 -11.39 15.46
C TYR A 39 0.02 -12.86 15.68
N THR A 40 -0.94 -13.76 15.47
CA THR A 40 -0.73 -15.20 15.67
C THR A 40 0.17 -15.76 14.57
N PRO A 41 1.36 -16.31 14.88
CA PRO A 41 2.23 -16.86 13.86
C PRO A 41 1.65 -18.15 13.29
N VAL A 42 1.76 -18.32 11.97
CA VAL A 42 1.42 -19.58 11.29
C VAL A 42 2.61 -20.53 11.21
N ASP A 43 2.33 -21.81 10.99
CA ASP A 43 3.34 -22.78 10.58
C ASP A 43 3.70 -22.56 9.10
N ILE A 44 4.98 -22.27 8.85
CA ILE A 44 5.51 -21.96 7.51
C ILE A 44 5.42 -23.15 6.55
N ALA A 45 5.38 -24.39 7.06
CA ALA A 45 5.25 -25.58 6.24
C ALA A 45 3.96 -25.60 5.40
N GLY A 46 2.89 -24.93 5.86
CA GLY A 46 1.64 -24.77 5.12
C GLY A 46 1.72 -23.80 3.92
N TYR A 47 2.84 -23.10 3.76
CA TYR A 47 3.06 -22.07 2.74
C TYR A 47 4.23 -22.39 1.80
N ASP A 48 4.88 -23.55 1.98
CA ASP A 48 5.96 -24.00 1.11
C ASP A 48 5.41 -24.39 -0.28
N LEU A 49 5.90 -23.71 -1.31
CA LEU A 49 5.63 -23.99 -2.71
C LEU A 49 6.97 -24.03 -3.46
N PRO A 50 7.68 -25.17 -3.39
CA PRO A 50 9.06 -25.26 -3.87
C PRO A 50 9.13 -24.99 -5.37
N ILE A 51 10.08 -24.14 -5.76
CA ILE A 51 10.31 -23.82 -7.18
C ILE A 51 11.29 -24.84 -7.73
N SER A 52 10.79 -25.73 -8.58
CA SER A 52 11.60 -26.65 -9.36
C SER A 52 11.81 -26.12 -10.78
N THR A 53 13.07 -26.04 -11.19
CA THR A 53 13.46 -25.75 -12.56
C THR A 53 14.22 -26.96 -13.08
N PRO A 54 13.85 -27.56 -14.23
CA PRO A 54 14.57 -28.70 -14.79
C PRO A 54 16.08 -28.44 -14.84
N GLY A 55 16.87 -29.37 -14.31
CA GLY A 55 18.34 -29.23 -14.23
C GLY A 55 18.87 -28.32 -13.12
N ARG A 56 18.02 -27.81 -12.21
CA ARG A 56 18.44 -27.06 -11.01
C ARG A 56 17.86 -27.69 -9.75
N LYS A 57 18.61 -27.62 -8.65
CA LYS A 57 18.11 -28.01 -7.33
C LYS A 57 16.92 -27.11 -6.96
N PRO A 58 15.81 -27.66 -6.45
CA PRO A 58 14.73 -26.86 -5.89
C PRO A 58 15.26 -25.92 -4.81
N PHE A 59 14.68 -24.74 -4.71
CA PHE A 59 14.87 -23.86 -3.57
C PHE A 59 13.52 -23.62 -2.90
N ASP A 60 13.58 -23.51 -1.58
CA ASP A 60 12.40 -23.27 -0.75
C ASP A 60 11.86 -21.89 -1.10
N ALA A 61 10.57 -21.83 -1.38
CA ALA A 61 9.89 -20.61 -1.73
C ALA A 61 8.53 -20.61 -1.06
N TYR A 62 8.36 -19.64 -0.17
CA TYR A 62 7.14 -19.55 0.63
C TYR A 62 6.23 -18.51 0.01
N PHE A 63 5.01 -18.90 -0.29
CA PHE A 63 4.01 -18.04 -0.91
C PHE A 63 2.77 -18.02 -0.02
N PHE A 64 2.15 -16.85 0.08
CA PHE A 64 0.86 -16.70 0.71
C PHE A 64 -0.01 -15.75 -0.11
N THR A 65 -1.30 -15.85 0.10
CA THR A 65 -2.28 -14.93 -0.47
C THR A 65 -2.96 -14.17 0.66
N THR A 66 -3.12 -12.87 0.50
CA THR A 66 -3.88 -12.07 1.47
C THR A 66 -5.37 -12.40 1.36
N PRO A 67 -6.20 -12.09 2.38
CA PRO A 67 -7.65 -12.27 2.29
C PRO A 67 -8.27 -11.62 1.03
N ASP A 68 -7.69 -10.51 0.56
CA ASP A 68 -8.14 -9.75 -0.61
C ASP A 68 -7.54 -10.25 -1.94
N GLY A 69 -6.83 -11.38 -1.92
CA GLY A 69 -6.28 -12.02 -3.11
C GLY A 69 -4.94 -11.46 -3.59
N VAL A 70 -4.24 -10.65 -2.81
CA VAL A 70 -2.88 -10.19 -3.18
C VAL A 70 -1.91 -11.33 -2.97
N THR A 71 -1.08 -11.63 -3.97
CA THR A 71 -0.08 -12.70 -3.88
C THR A 71 1.24 -12.17 -3.36
N CYS A 72 1.76 -12.79 -2.31
CA CYS A 72 3.00 -12.43 -1.66
C CYS A 72 3.91 -13.65 -1.49
N ASN A 73 5.21 -13.41 -1.36
CA ASN A 73 6.20 -14.46 -1.17
C ASN A 73 7.47 -13.96 -0.49
N PHE A 74 8.30 -14.92 -0.10
CA PHE A 74 9.63 -14.72 0.48
C PHE A 74 10.67 -15.25 -0.51
N ILE A 75 11.14 -14.40 -1.42
CA ILE A 75 12.10 -14.76 -2.47
C ILE A 75 13.14 -13.63 -2.57
N SER A 76 14.37 -13.99 -2.95
CA SER A 76 15.47 -13.04 -3.11
C SER A 76 15.82 -12.28 -1.81
N GLY A 77 15.61 -12.91 -0.65
CA GLY A 77 15.96 -12.34 0.66
C GLY A 77 15.04 -11.20 1.12
N GLN A 78 13.83 -11.11 0.60
CA GLN A 78 12.83 -10.13 1.04
C GLN A 78 11.42 -10.72 1.03
N ALA A 79 10.57 -10.17 1.88
CA ALA A 79 9.12 -10.30 1.71
C ALA A 79 8.67 -9.36 0.61
N GLN A 80 7.81 -9.84 -0.29
CA GLN A 80 7.34 -9.07 -1.43
C GLN A 80 5.94 -9.48 -1.86
N CYS A 81 5.20 -8.53 -2.41
CA CYS A 81 3.88 -8.75 -2.97
C CYS A 81 3.85 -8.30 -4.43
N ARG A 82 2.95 -8.89 -5.21
CA ARG A 82 2.69 -8.54 -6.60
C ARG A 82 1.22 -8.67 -6.96
N GLY A 83 0.76 -7.81 -7.84
CA GLY A 83 -0.61 -7.82 -8.34
C GLY A 83 -1.06 -6.45 -8.81
N ASN A 84 -2.18 -6.42 -9.54
CA ASN A 84 -2.86 -5.17 -9.92
C ASN A 84 -4.06 -4.87 -9.01
N ASN A 85 -4.22 -5.64 -7.94
CA ASN A 85 -5.25 -5.50 -6.90
C ASN A 85 -4.69 -4.98 -5.57
N PHE A 86 -3.59 -4.22 -5.59
CA PHE A 86 -3.07 -3.58 -4.37
C PHE A 86 -4.09 -2.54 -3.84
N PRO A 87 -4.53 -2.64 -2.58
CA PRO A 87 -5.41 -1.65 -1.97
C PRO A 87 -4.84 -0.23 -2.12
N GLY A 88 -5.65 0.74 -2.54
CA GLY A 88 -5.23 2.14 -2.66
C GLY A 88 -4.19 2.46 -3.74
N ILE A 89 -3.74 1.46 -4.54
CA ILE A 89 -2.78 1.66 -5.63
C ILE A 89 -3.44 1.29 -6.96
N PRO A 90 -3.47 2.19 -7.96
CA PRO A 90 -4.00 1.86 -9.29
C PRO A 90 -3.26 0.68 -9.93
N PRO A 91 -3.93 -0.13 -10.77
CA PRO A 91 -3.27 -1.13 -11.60
C PRO A 91 -2.09 -0.55 -12.39
N ALA A 92 -1.04 -1.34 -12.60
CA ALA A 92 0.08 -0.92 -13.42
C ALA A 92 -0.35 -0.69 -14.88
N SER A 93 0.03 0.45 -15.45
CA SER A 93 -0.14 0.70 -16.88
C SER A 93 0.65 -0.31 -17.72
N PRO A 94 0.13 -0.76 -18.87
CA PRO A 94 0.89 -1.57 -19.81
C PRO A 94 2.17 -0.87 -20.27
N ALA A 95 3.14 -1.64 -20.76
CA ALA A 95 4.30 -1.08 -21.46
C ALA A 95 3.87 -0.42 -22.79
N THR A 96 4.73 0.40 -23.37
CA THR A 96 4.47 1.12 -24.64
C THR A 96 4.12 0.18 -25.80
N ASN A 97 4.63 -1.05 -25.79
CA ASN A 97 4.33 -2.09 -26.78
C ASN A 97 3.06 -2.91 -26.44
N GLY A 98 2.28 -2.51 -25.44
CA GLY A 98 1.07 -3.20 -24.99
C GLY A 98 1.32 -4.39 -24.05
N ALA A 99 2.58 -4.71 -23.72
CA ALA A 99 2.86 -5.82 -22.80
C ALA A 99 2.33 -5.54 -21.39
N GLU A 100 1.70 -6.54 -20.78
CA GLU A 100 1.09 -6.43 -19.45
C GLU A 100 2.15 -6.18 -18.36
N ARG A 101 1.79 -5.34 -17.39
CA ARG A 101 2.60 -5.05 -16.21
C ARG A 101 1.78 -5.26 -14.95
N VAL A 102 2.47 -5.54 -13.85
CA VAL A 102 1.87 -5.64 -12.51
C VAL A 102 2.61 -4.74 -11.53
N ASN A 103 1.91 -4.28 -10.49
CA ASN A 103 2.58 -3.65 -9.35
C ASN A 103 3.37 -4.69 -8.56
N TRP A 104 4.48 -4.25 -7.99
CA TRP A 104 5.35 -5.05 -7.16
C TRP A 104 5.97 -4.16 -6.09
N ILE A 105 6.04 -4.68 -4.88
CA ILE A 105 6.61 -4.00 -3.70
C ILE A 105 7.27 -5.05 -2.82
N GLY A 106 8.37 -4.69 -2.16
CA GLY A 106 9.00 -5.58 -1.20
C GLY A 106 9.67 -4.81 -0.07
N THR A 107 10.04 -5.49 1.00
CA THR A 107 10.70 -4.85 2.14
C THR A 107 12.02 -4.19 1.72
N GLY A 108 12.76 -4.82 0.80
CA GLY A 108 13.99 -4.29 0.23
C GLY A 108 13.82 -3.38 -0.99
N THR A 109 12.59 -3.17 -1.49
CA THR A 109 12.39 -2.41 -2.72
C THR A 109 11.07 -1.64 -2.75
N GLN A 110 11.15 -0.35 -3.06
CA GLN A 110 10.00 0.52 -3.23
C GLN A 110 9.03 0.03 -4.31
N LEU A 111 7.79 0.52 -4.23
CA LEU A 111 6.75 0.26 -5.22
C LEU A 111 7.28 0.56 -6.63
N LYS A 112 7.18 -0.44 -7.50
CA LYS A 112 7.48 -0.31 -8.92
C LYS A 112 6.56 -1.21 -9.73
N THR A 113 6.57 -1.02 -11.04
CA THR A 113 5.92 -1.95 -11.95
C THR A 113 6.95 -2.92 -12.52
N ILE A 114 6.55 -4.16 -12.77
CA ILE A 114 7.36 -5.19 -13.43
C ILE A 114 6.55 -5.83 -14.56
N PRO A 115 7.18 -6.51 -15.53
CA PRO A 115 6.45 -7.34 -16.49
C PRO A 115 5.57 -8.35 -15.76
N ALA A 116 4.35 -8.56 -16.25
CA ALA A 116 3.56 -9.69 -15.80
C ALA A 116 4.29 -11.01 -16.09
N SER A 117 4.14 -11.98 -15.20
CA SER A 117 4.71 -13.31 -15.40
C SER A 117 3.80 -14.38 -14.79
N ASP A 118 3.74 -15.53 -15.44
CA ASP A 118 2.98 -16.69 -14.96
C ASP A 118 3.66 -17.38 -13.76
N SER A 119 4.83 -16.88 -13.33
CA SER A 119 5.53 -17.36 -12.14
C SER A 119 4.93 -16.86 -10.82
N ALA A 120 3.94 -15.95 -10.86
CA ALA A 120 3.11 -15.68 -9.69
C ALA A 120 2.28 -16.92 -9.38
N ARG A 121 2.47 -17.50 -8.20
CA ARG A 121 1.68 -18.63 -7.74
C ARG A 121 0.96 -18.20 -6.47
N PRO A 122 -0.38 -18.27 -6.42
CA PRO A 122 -1.09 -18.03 -5.17
C PRO A 122 -0.68 -19.12 -4.17
N GLY A 123 -0.40 -18.71 -2.94
CA GLY A 123 -0.16 -19.62 -1.84
C GLY A 123 -1.43 -19.86 -1.03
N ALA A 124 -1.29 -20.56 0.11
CA ALA A 124 -2.38 -20.61 1.08
C ALA A 124 -2.75 -19.19 1.54
N THR A 125 -4.04 -18.96 1.80
CA THR A 125 -4.50 -17.68 2.33
C THR A 125 -4.03 -17.51 3.77
N LEU A 126 -3.34 -16.41 4.05
CA LEU A 126 -2.98 -16.05 5.42
C LEU A 126 -4.25 -15.56 6.15
N PRO A 127 -4.66 -16.18 7.28
CA PRO A 127 -5.87 -15.76 7.97
C PRO A 127 -5.70 -14.36 8.60
N PRO A 128 -6.79 -13.59 8.78
CA PRO A 128 -6.75 -12.32 9.50
C PRO A 128 -6.11 -12.44 10.89
N PHE A 129 -5.38 -11.41 11.32
CA PHE A 129 -4.62 -11.34 12.57
C PHE A 129 -3.57 -12.46 12.72
N HIS A 130 -3.08 -12.98 11.59
CA HIS A 130 -1.95 -13.91 11.58
C HIS A 130 -0.74 -13.28 10.91
N SER A 131 0.42 -13.76 11.34
CA SER A 131 1.72 -13.41 10.79
C SER A 131 2.44 -14.64 10.23
N ILE A 132 3.32 -14.39 9.26
CA ILE A 132 4.18 -15.37 8.61
C ILE A 132 5.59 -14.79 8.57
N ALA A 133 6.58 -15.58 9.01
CA ALA A 133 7.95 -15.15 9.16
C ALA A 133 8.93 -16.10 8.45
N VAL A 134 9.85 -15.52 7.68
CA VAL A 134 10.91 -16.25 6.94
C VAL A 134 12.17 -15.40 6.94
N ASP A 135 13.30 -15.97 7.36
CA ASP A 135 14.63 -15.35 7.29
C ASP A 135 14.71 -13.91 7.83
N GLY A 136 13.98 -13.63 8.92
CA GLY A 136 13.94 -12.33 9.57
C GLY A 136 12.99 -11.30 8.92
N ALA A 137 12.30 -11.67 7.83
CA ALA A 137 11.15 -10.93 7.33
C ALA A 137 9.86 -11.44 7.96
N ILE A 138 8.93 -10.54 8.27
CA ILE A 138 7.63 -10.84 8.86
C ILE A 138 6.57 -10.11 8.05
N CYS A 139 5.51 -10.83 7.67
CA CYS A 139 4.29 -10.25 7.11
C CYS A 139 3.10 -10.56 8.01
N GLY A 140 2.15 -9.65 8.09
CA GLY A 140 0.87 -9.86 8.76
C GLY A 140 -0.29 -9.27 7.97
N VAL A 141 -1.47 -9.85 8.16
CA VAL A 141 -2.73 -9.37 7.56
C VAL A 141 -3.78 -9.12 8.64
N ASP A 142 -4.61 -8.09 8.47
CA ASP A 142 -5.75 -7.81 9.36
C ASP A 142 -7.10 -8.12 8.68
N ASP A 143 -8.19 -7.85 9.40
CA ASP A 143 -9.57 -8.04 8.92
C ASP A 143 -10.13 -6.84 8.13
N LYS A 144 -9.31 -5.81 7.88
CA LYS A 144 -9.66 -4.57 7.17
C LYS A 144 -8.97 -4.47 5.81
N GLY A 145 -8.33 -5.55 5.37
CA GLY A 145 -7.60 -5.61 4.11
C GLY A 145 -6.23 -4.92 4.17
N THR A 146 -5.65 -4.79 5.36
CA THR A 146 -4.27 -4.38 5.53
C THR A 146 -3.36 -5.59 5.44
N THR A 147 -2.32 -5.49 4.62
CA THR A 147 -1.15 -6.35 4.64
C THR A 147 0.06 -5.50 4.95
N ALA A 148 0.84 -5.86 5.95
CA ALA A 148 2.07 -5.16 6.30
C ALA A 148 3.22 -6.16 6.37
N CYS A 149 4.37 -5.80 5.81
CA CYS A 149 5.57 -6.62 5.86
C CYS A 149 6.77 -5.77 6.27
N LYS A 150 7.66 -6.34 7.08
CA LYS A 150 8.93 -5.74 7.48
C LYS A 150 10.07 -6.74 7.41
N ASP A 151 11.29 -6.24 7.32
CA ASP A 151 12.51 -7.05 7.39
C ASP A 151 13.35 -6.73 8.64
N ALA A 152 14.37 -7.55 8.87
CA ALA A 152 15.32 -7.40 9.96
C ALA A 152 16.14 -6.10 9.90
N GLN A 153 16.15 -5.39 8.77
CA GLN A 153 16.78 -4.07 8.64
C GLN A 153 15.83 -2.94 9.05
N GLY A 154 14.60 -3.26 9.45
CA GLY A 154 13.58 -2.29 9.84
C GLY A 154 12.94 -1.59 8.65
N ARG A 155 13.06 -2.11 7.42
CA ARG A 155 12.34 -1.57 6.26
C ARG A 155 11.03 -2.32 6.11
N GLY A 156 10.03 -1.69 5.52
CA GLY A 156 8.74 -2.36 5.34
C GLY A 156 7.86 -1.74 4.29
N PHE A 157 6.69 -2.32 4.12
CA PHE A 157 5.61 -1.74 3.33
C PHE A 157 4.25 -2.07 3.96
N ILE A 158 3.28 -1.25 3.60
CA ILE A 158 1.87 -1.42 3.95
C ILE A 158 1.08 -1.42 2.64
N LEU A 159 0.14 -2.34 2.53
CA LEU A 159 -0.91 -2.38 1.53
C LEU A 159 -2.24 -2.31 2.28
N SER A 160 -2.94 -1.18 2.25
CA SER A 160 -4.20 -0.98 2.98
C SER A 160 -5.12 -0.03 2.22
N PRO A 161 -6.46 -0.16 2.34
CA PRO A 161 -7.40 0.80 1.78
C PRO A 161 -7.17 2.25 2.27
N SER A 162 -6.66 2.42 3.50
CA SER A 162 -6.40 3.76 4.05
C SER A 162 -5.12 4.39 3.53
N TRP A 163 -4.08 3.58 3.30
CA TRP A 163 -2.80 4.02 2.76
C TRP A 163 -1.94 2.82 2.37
N SER A 164 -1.29 2.92 1.21
CA SER A 164 -0.33 1.92 0.75
C SER A 164 0.99 2.58 0.36
N GLY A 165 2.10 1.97 0.73
CA GLY A 165 3.41 2.49 0.41
C GLY A 165 4.55 1.77 1.11
N TRP A 166 5.75 2.21 0.80
CA TRP A 166 7.00 1.66 1.34
C TRP A 166 7.59 2.60 2.39
N LEU A 167 8.20 2.02 3.42
CA LEU A 167 8.74 2.70 4.58
C LEU A 167 10.22 2.35 4.75
N PRO A 168 11.13 3.35 4.79
CA PRO A 168 12.56 3.12 5.03
C PRO A 168 12.87 2.69 6.46
N LYS A 169 11.95 2.93 7.39
CA LYS A 169 12.04 2.54 8.79
C LYS A 169 10.65 2.26 9.38
N VAL A 170 10.53 1.17 10.14
CA VAL A 170 9.34 0.74 10.88
C VAL A 170 9.66 0.40 12.32
#